data_AF-A0A7Y1XN47-F1
#
_entry.id   AF-A0A7Y1XN47-F1
#
_cell.length_a   1.000
_cell.length_b   1.000
_cell.length_c   1.000
_cell.angle_alpha   90.00
_cell.angle_beta   90.00
_cell.angle_gamma   90.00
#
_symmetry.space_group_name_H-M   'P 1'
#
loop_
_entity.id
_entity.type
_entity.pdbx_description
1 polymer ?
#
loop_
_entity_poly.entity_id
_entity_poly.type
_entity_poly.pdbx_seq_one_letter_code
_entity_poly.pdbx_strand_id
1 'polypeptide(L)' 'MIHSSKLPHIATTIFTTMSAMAQEHQAINLSQGFPNLKSDQKLIHFVSNA' A
#
# COMPACT_ATOMS: atom_id res chain seq x y z
N MET A 1 -7.29 27.88 8.19
CA MET A 1 -5.90 28.15 7.79
C MET A 1 -5.55 27.23 6.63
N ILE A 2 -5.13 27.76 5.49
CA ILE A 2 -4.61 26.94 4.39
C ILE A 2 -3.19 26.54 4.79
N HIS A 3 -2.95 25.24 4.97
CA HIS A 3 -1.63 24.74 5.30
C HIS A 3 -0.83 24.58 4.00
N SER A 4 0.24 25.36 3.84
CA SER A 4 1.14 25.21 2.69
C SER A 4 1.95 23.94 2.87
N SER A 5 1.75 22.98 1.96
CA SER A 5 2.53 21.75 1.95
C SER A 5 4.03 22.07 1.82
N LYS A 6 4.86 21.40 2.63
CA LYS A 6 6.32 21.43 2.48
C LYS A 6 6.80 20.73 1.20
N LEU A 7 5.92 19.94 0.57
CA LEU A 7 6.15 19.24 -0.70
C LEU A 7 4.99 19.60 -1.65
N PRO A 8 4.96 20.81 -2.22
CA PRO A 8 3.84 21.28 -3.03
C PRO A 8 3.71 20.57 -4.39
N HIS A 9 4.75 19.85 -4.82
CA HIS A 9 4.82 19.20 -6.14
C HIS A 9 4.84 17.67 -6.09
N ILE A 10 4.74 17.06 -4.91
CA ILE A 10 4.61 15.60 -4.81
C ILE A 10 3.15 15.20 -5.04
N ALA A 11 2.93 14.18 -5.86
CA ALA A 11 1.61 13.66 -6.19
C ALA A 11 1.55 12.15 -5.94
N THR A 12 0.38 11.57 -6.22
CA THR A 12 0.16 10.12 -6.21
C THR A 12 1.16 9.41 -7.13
N THR A 13 1.67 8.26 -6.70
CA THR A 13 2.66 7.50 -7.47
C THR A 13 1.99 6.56 -8.46
N ILE A 14 2.73 6.16 -9.50
CA ILE A 14 2.29 5.16 -10.47
C ILE A 14 1.88 3.83 -9.82
N PHE A 15 2.49 3.44 -8.69
CA PHE A 15 2.14 2.21 -7.96
C PHE A 15 0.71 2.23 -7.45
N THR A 16 0.22 3.38 -6.99
CA THR A 16 -1.16 3.55 -6.53
C THR A 16 -2.13 3.46 -7.71
N THR A 17 -1.83 4.14 -8.81
CA THR A 17 -2.67 4.12 -10.03
C THR A 17 -2.76 2.71 -10.61
N MET A 18 -1.63 2.02 -10.78
CA MET A 18 -1.60 0.66 -11.32
C MET A 18 -2.30 -0.35 -10.41
N SER A 19 -2.15 -0.22 -9.09
CA SER A 19 -2.85 -1.09 -8.14
C SER A 19 -4.37 -0.90 -8.21
N ALA A 20 -4.85 0.34 -8.33
CA ALA A 20 -6.27 0.64 -8.48
C ALA A 20 -6.83 0.07 -9.81
N MET A 21 -6.12 0.27 -10.93
CA MET A 21 -6.52 -0.26 -12.23
C MET A 21 -6.55 -1.80 -12.25
N ALA A 22 -5.58 -2.46 -11.60
CA ALA A 22 -5.57 -3.91 -11.51
C ALA A 22 -6.82 -4.44 -10.76
N GLN A 23 -7.24 -3.75 -9.69
CA GLN A 23 -8.48 -4.08 -8.98
C GLN A 23 -9.72 -3.83 -9.84
N GLU A 24 -9.81 -2.68 -10.50
CA GLU A 24 -10.95 -2.30 -11.35
C GLU A 24 -11.17 -3.29 -12.50
N HIS A 25 -10.09 -3.73 -13.14
CA HIS A 25 -10.14 -4.64 -14.28
C HIS A 25 -9.99 -6.12 -13.91
N GLN A 26 -10.01 -6.46 -12.61
CA GLN A 26 -9.80 -7.83 -12.11
C GLN A 26 -8.51 -8.47 -12.65
N ALA A 27 -7.47 -7.66 -12.86
CA ALA A 27 -6.17 -8.12 -13.33
C ALA A 27 -5.30 -8.59 -12.15
N ILE A 28 -4.34 -9.48 -12.43
CA ILE A 28 -3.34 -9.88 -11.44
C ILE A 28 -2.41 -8.70 -11.18
N ASN A 29 -2.36 -8.22 -9.94
CA ASN A 29 -1.49 -7.11 -9.56
C ASN A 29 -0.05 -7.58 -9.32
N LEU A 30 0.78 -7.57 -10.37
CA LEU A 30 2.24 -7.79 -10.24
C LEU A 30 3.03 -6.50 -9.97
N SER A 31 2.35 -5.35 -9.85
CA SER A 31 2.98 -4.05 -9.59
C SER A 31 3.12 -3.73 -8.09
N GLN A 32 2.44 -4.50 -7.23
CA GLN A 32 2.48 -4.31 -5.78
C GLN A 32 3.90 -4.57 -5.22
N GLY A 33 4.34 -3.70 -4.31
CA GLY A 33 5.65 -3.79 -3.67
C GLY A 33 5.67 -4.62 -2.38
N PHE A 34 4.61 -5.37 -2.06
CA PHE A 34 4.49 -6.16 -0.84
C PHE A 34 3.96 -7.57 -1.10
N PRO A 35 4.23 -8.55 -0.22
CA PRO A 35 3.78 -9.92 -0.40
C PRO A 35 2.25 -10.09 -0.23
N ASN A 36 1.67 -11.05 -0.96
CA ASN A 36 0.28 -11.51 -0.76
C ASN A 36 0.16 -12.69 0.22
N LEU A 37 1.17 -12.89 1.07
CA LEU A 37 1.23 -13.95 2.07
C LEU A 37 1.22 -13.37 3.47
N LYS A 38 0.65 -14.11 4.41
CA LYS A 38 0.66 -13.74 5.83
C LYS A 38 2.06 -13.87 6.41
N SER A 39 2.39 -13.00 7.36
CA SER A 39 3.58 -13.15 8.21
C SER A 39 3.45 -14.39 9.10
N ASP A 40 4.57 -14.81 9.70
CA ASP A 40 4.61 -15.95 10.62
C ASP A 40 3.61 -15.79 11.78
N GLN A 41 2.87 -16.85 12.10
CA GLN A 41 1.81 -16.80 13.11
C GLN A 41 2.34 -16.47 14.51
N LYS A 42 3.54 -16.92 14.86
CA LYS A 42 4.16 -16.65 16.16
C LYS A 42 4.48 -15.16 16.30
N LEU A 43 4.93 -14.52 15.22
CA LEU A 43 5.18 -13.07 15.20
C LEU A 43 3.89 -12.27 15.38
N ILE A 44 2.82 -12.66 14.69
CA ILE A 44 1.50 -12.03 14.84
C ILE A 44 1.02 -12.16 16.29
N HIS A 45 1.15 -13.35 16.89
CA HIS A 45 0.75 -13.59 18.27
C HIS A 45 1.51 -12.71 19.28
N PHE A 46 2.81 -12.50 19.08
CA PHE A 46 3.60 -11.63 19.95
C PHE A 46 3.18 -10.16 19.88
N VAL A 47 2.81 -9.65 18.70
CA VAL A 47 2.35 -8.25 18.55
C VAL A 47 0.93 -8.08 19.12
N SER A 48 0.04 -9.04 18.89
CA SER A 48 -1.36 -8.95 19.32
C SER A 48 -1.58 -9.05 20.83
N ASN A 49 -0.60 -9.61 21.57
CA ASN A 49 -0.67 -9.82 23.02
C ASN A 49 0.27 -8.88 23.80
N ALA A 50 0.85 -7.88 23.14
CA ALA A 50 1.61 -6.81 23.77
C ALA A 50 0.66 -5.71 24.29
#